data_AF-A0A5E9AU24-F1
#
_entry.id   AF-A0A5E9AU24-F1
#
_cell.length_a   1.000
_cell.length_b   1.000
_cell.length_c   1.000
_cell.angle_alpha   90.00
_cell.angle_beta   90.00
_cell.angle_gamma   90.00
#
_symmetry.space_group_name_H-M   'P 1'
#
loop_
_entity.id
_entity.type
_entity.pdbx_description
1 polymer ?
#
loop_
_entity_poly.entity_id
_entity_poly.type
_entity_poly.pdbx_seq_one_letter_code
_entity_poly.pdbx_strand_id
1 'polypeptide(L)' 'MERVLVSACLLGSNVRYNGSFRLDHHPVLARWQSEGRIVQI' A
#
# COMPACT_ATOMS: atom_id res chain seq x y z
N MET A 1 16.81 -8.39 3.10
CA MET A 1 15.38 -8.38 2.73
C MET A 1 15.04 -6.99 2.23
N GLU A 2 14.57 -6.86 0.99
CA GLU A 2 14.30 -5.56 0.38
C GLU A 2 12.91 -5.04 0.75
N ARG A 3 12.84 -3.74 1.06
CA ARG A 3 11.60 -3.01 1.30
C ARG A 3 11.07 -2.40 0.01
N VAL A 4 9.76 -2.25 -0.10
CA VAL A 4 9.08 -1.73 -1.29
C VAL A 4 8.31 -0.47 -0.91
N LEU A 5 8.54 0.61 -1.64
CA LEU A 5 7.71 1.81 -1.54
C LEU A 5 6.37 1.55 -2.22
N VAL A 6 5.27 1.73 -1.49
CA VAL A 6 3.92 1.53 -2.02
C VAL A 6 3.10 2.78 -1.72
N SER A 7 2.44 3.32 -2.76
CA SER A 7 1.56 4.47 -2.60
C SER A 7 0.49 4.21 -1.55
N ALA A 8 0.34 5.10 -0.59
CA ALA A 8 -0.55 4.97 0.56
C ALA A 8 -2.02 4.81 0.16
N CYS A 9 -2.40 5.34 -1.00
CA CYS A 9 -3.75 5.16 -1.54
C CYS A 9 -4.09 3.71 -1.86
N LEU A 10 -3.09 2.88 -2.22
CA LEU A 10 -3.25 1.43 -2.44
C LEU A 10 -3.46 0.65 -1.14
N LEU A 11 -3.07 1.26 -0.02
CA LEU A 11 -3.15 0.69 1.32
C LEU A 11 -4.37 1.22 2.11
N GLY A 12 -5.24 2.00 1.47
CA GLY A 12 -6.46 2.54 2.07
C GLY A 12 -6.34 3.93 2.68
N SER A 13 -5.21 4.62 2.52
CA SER A 13 -5.06 6.00 3.00
C SER A 13 -5.73 7.01 2.04
N ASN A 14 -6.52 7.95 2.59
CA ASN A 14 -7.23 9.00 1.85
C ASN A 14 -6.30 10.12 1.36
N VAL A 15 -5.35 9.79 0.49
CA VAL A 15 -4.29 10.71 0.03
C VAL A 15 -4.42 11.10 -1.45
N ARG A 16 -5.44 10.62 -2.18
CA ARG A 16 -5.66 11.07 -3.56
C ARG A 16 -6.09 12.53 -3.56
N TYR A 17 -5.92 13.21 -4.70
CA TYR A 17 -6.27 14.62 -4.88
C TYR A 17 -7.73 14.96 -4.53
N ASN A 18 -8.63 13.98 -4.62
CA ASN A 18 -10.06 14.10 -4.31
C ASN A 18 -10.41 13.62 -2.88
N GLY A 19 -9.42 13.43 -2.02
CA GLY A 19 -9.61 12.92 -0.65
C GLY A 19 -10.02 11.45 -0.57
N SER A 20 -9.96 10.69 -1.67
CA SER A 20 -10.29 9.26 -1.69
C SER A 20 -9.04 8.37 -1.54
N PHE A 21 -9.26 7.08 -1.37
CA PHE A 21 -8.25 6.03 -1.51
C PHE A 21 -8.56 5.11 -2.72
N ARG A 22 -7.68 4.14 -2.99
CA ARG A 22 -7.93 3.03 -3.93
C ARG A 22 -7.36 1.74 -3.33
N LEU A 23 -8.10 1.12 -2.42
CA LEU A 23 -7.64 -0.06 -1.70
C LEU A 23 -7.47 -1.21 -2.69
N ASP A 24 -6.27 -1.79 -2.73
CA ASP A 24 -5.94 -2.88 -3.62
C ASP A 24 -5.70 -4.16 -2.81
N HIS A 25 -6.46 -5.21 -3.14
CA HIS A 25 -6.43 -6.50 -2.47
C HIS A 25 -5.56 -7.53 -3.20
N HIS A 26 -4.66 -7.09 -4.09
CA HIS A 26 -3.81 -8.00 -4.83
C HIS A 26 -2.99 -8.90 -3.88
N PRO A 27 -2.93 -10.23 -4.10
CA PRO A 27 -2.27 -11.18 -3.18
C PRO A 27 -0.81 -10.85 -2.88
N VAL A 28 -0.10 -10.24 -3.84
CA VAL A 28 1.29 -9.80 -3.64
C VAL A 28 1.41 -8.68 -2.60
N LEU A 29 0.46 -7.72 -2.59
CA LEU A 29 0.44 -6.65 -1.59
C LEU A 29 0.14 -7.21 -0.20
N ALA A 30 -0.83 -8.13 -0.10
CA ALA A 30 -1.14 -8.81 1.15
C ALA A 30 0.08 -9.58 1.70
N ARG A 31 0.79 -10.30 0.83
CA ARG A 31 2.03 -10.99 1.20
C ARG A 31 3.08 -9.99 1.71
N TRP A 32 3.35 -8.91 0.99
CA TRP A 32 4.34 -7.92 1.42
C TRP A 32 3.98 -7.20 2.72
N GLN A 33 2.68 -6.98 2.99
CA GLN A 33 2.22 -6.49 4.29
C GLN A 33 2.53 -7.50 5.40
N SER A 34 2.20 -8.78 5.21
CA SER A 34 2.51 -9.83 6.19
C SER A 34 4.01 -10.02 6.41
N GLU A 35 4.83 -9.78 5.39
CA GLU A 35 6.30 -9.85 5.44
C GLU A 35 6.93 -8.58 6.04
N GLY A 36 6.15 -7.54 6.37
CA GLY A 36 6.67 -6.27 6.92
C GLY A 36 7.57 -5.49 5.94
N ARG A 37 7.36 -5.67 4.62
CA ARG A 37 8.22 -5.10 3.58
C ARG A 37 7.77 -3.75 3.05
N ILE A 38 6.53 -3.39 3.31
CA ILE A 38 5.94 -2.16 2.77
C ILE A 38 6.42 -0.95 3.56
N VAL A 39 6.91 0.05 2.82
CA VAL A 39 7.09 1.41 3.30
C VAL A 39 6.04 2.25 2.57
N GLN A 40 5.06 2.75 3.32
CA GLN A 40 3.98 3.58 2.79
C GLN A 40 4.52 4.96 2.41
N ILE A 41 4.14 5.46 1.21
CA ILE A 41 4.46 6.81 0.73
C ILE A 41 3.24 7.54 0.19
#